data_AF-A0A7T1HUH4-F1
#
_entry.id   AF-A0A7T1HUH4-F1
#
_cell.length_a   1.000
_cell.length_b   1.000
_cell.length_c   1.000
_cell.angle_alpha   90.00
_cell.angle_beta   90.00
_cell.angle_gamma   90.00
#
_symmetry.space_group_name_H-M   'P 1'
#
loop_
_entity.id
_entity.type
_entity.pdbx_description
1 polymer ?
#
loop_
_entity_poly.entity_id
_entity_poly.type
_entity_poly.pdbx_seq_one_letter_code
_entity_poly.pdbx_strand_id
1 'polypeptide(L)'
;MSSSLPHSPEVAADAARRIALQMLEERGRGAVLVGVARVDAALEHLLQAVMTPGPLKGDGLFLPDRPLGSLGAKVALASRLGLIDAPVEQALSTLRRLRNAFAHTAESASLSDPVHSARLAEIYTEARANSLWAPLESVLNAQEPAHQGPLDPALRDYILLITVLVAFLEAAAQQLQPYRPPVVMGFAGVLAGDREDRVDD
;
A
#
# COMPACT_ATOMS: atom_id res chain seq x y z
N MET A 1 -23.88 0.22 24.16
CA MET A 1 -22.72 0.97 24.75
C MET A 1 -21.71 1.28 23.64
N SER A 2 -21.49 2.57 23.35
CA SER A 2 -20.65 3.04 22.24
C SER A 2 -19.20 2.57 22.36
N SER A 3 -18.85 1.52 21.62
CA SER A 3 -17.46 1.15 21.36
C SER A 3 -16.80 2.27 20.56
N SER A 4 -16.07 3.12 21.26
CA SER A 4 -15.13 4.08 20.69
C SER A 4 -14.11 3.34 19.82
N LEU A 5 -14.25 3.50 18.50
CA LEU A 5 -13.30 3.06 17.48
C LEU A 5 -11.87 3.50 17.86
N PRO A 6 -10.92 2.59 18.08
CA PRO A 6 -9.59 2.96 18.56
C PRO A 6 -8.62 3.14 17.39
N HIS A 7 -8.76 4.16 16.53
CA HIS A 7 -7.72 4.45 15.52
C HIS A 7 -7.31 5.91 15.57
N SER A 8 -6.48 6.22 16.57
CA SER A 8 -5.81 7.51 16.67
C SER A 8 -4.95 7.73 15.41
N PRO A 9 -4.99 8.92 14.77
CA PRO A 9 -4.03 9.29 13.71
C PRO A 9 -2.57 9.09 14.12
N GLU A 10 -2.31 9.02 15.43
CA GLU A 10 -1.04 8.71 16.08
C GLU A 10 -0.45 7.33 15.71
N VAL A 11 -1.26 6.26 15.66
CA VAL A 11 -0.75 4.91 15.33
C VAL A 11 -0.34 4.81 13.86
N ALA A 12 -1.14 5.40 12.97
CA ALA A 12 -0.82 5.49 11.55
C ALA A 12 0.44 6.36 11.34
N ALA A 13 0.58 7.46 12.09
CA ALA A 13 1.76 8.31 12.06
C ALA A 13 3.02 7.58 12.54
N ASP A 14 2.95 6.77 13.59
CA ASP A 14 4.09 5.99 14.10
C ASP A 14 4.52 4.88 13.14
N ALA A 15 3.56 4.16 12.54
CA ALA A 15 3.84 3.18 11.50
C ALA A 15 4.49 3.85 10.28
N ALA A 16 3.90 4.97 9.83
CA ALA A 16 4.42 5.77 8.74
C ALA A 16 5.86 6.26 9.02
N ARG A 17 6.11 6.77 10.23
CA ARG A 17 7.45 7.19 10.66
C ARG A 17 8.46 6.06 10.55
N ARG A 18 8.14 4.86 11.03
CA ARG A 18 9.04 3.70 10.93
C ARG A 18 9.34 3.32 9.48
N ILE A 19 8.32 3.31 8.62
CA ILE A 19 8.49 2.99 7.19
C ILE A 19 9.40 4.02 6.52
N ALA A 20 9.16 5.31 6.76
CA ALA A 20 9.95 6.40 6.20
C ALA A 20 11.43 6.29 6.60
N LEU A 21 11.72 5.99 7.88
CA LEU A 21 13.08 5.79 8.37
C LEU A 21 13.76 4.56 7.75
N GLN A 22 13.05 3.44 7.63
CA GLN A 22 13.60 2.24 6.96
C GLN A 22 13.88 2.50 5.47
N MET A 23 13.07 3.31 4.81
CA MET A 23 13.26 3.69 3.41
C MET A 23 14.47 4.62 3.22
N LEU A 24 14.86 5.41 4.23
CA LEU A 24 16.06 6.27 4.16
C LEU A 24 17.37 5.47 4.11
N GLU A 25 17.38 4.23 4.61
CA GLU A 25 18.54 3.34 4.52
C GLU A 25 18.82 2.92 3.07
N GLU A 26 17.80 3.01 2.20
CA GLU A 26 17.89 2.67 0.79
C GLU A 26 18.15 3.90 -0.09
N ARG A 27 18.93 3.74 -1.17
CA ARG A 27 19.19 4.82 -2.15
C ARG A 27 19.11 4.35 -3.59
N GLY A 28 18.89 5.30 -4.50
CA GLY A 28 18.85 5.07 -5.94
C GLY A 28 17.85 3.98 -6.32
N ARG A 29 18.30 3.02 -7.14
CA ARG A 29 17.49 1.89 -7.61
C ARG A 29 16.92 1.03 -6.47
N GLY A 30 17.69 0.82 -5.40
CA GLY A 30 17.27 -0.02 -4.25
C GLY A 30 16.01 0.52 -3.60
N ALA A 31 15.97 1.84 -3.36
CA ALA A 31 14.83 2.51 -2.74
C ALA A 31 13.54 2.34 -3.55
N VAL A 32 13.62 2.44 -4.89
CA VAL A 32 12.46 2.25 -5.75
C VAL A 32 11.94 0.82 -5.66
N LEU A 33 12.81 -0.17 -5.80
CA LEU A 33 12.41 -1.58 -5.78
C LEU A 33 11.84 -1.98 -4.41
N VAL A 34 12.50 -1.58 -3.32
CA VAL A 34 12.04 -1.83 -1.95
C VAL A 34 10.72 -1.12 -1.66
N GLY A 35 10.58 0.14 -2.09
CA GLY A 35 9.35 0.90 -1.89
C GLY A 35 8.14 0.25 -2.56
N VAL A 36 8.27 -0.17 -3.82
CA VAL A 36 7.17 -0.86 -4.52
C VAL A 36 6.90 -2.24 -3.93
N ALA A 37 7.93 -2.96 -3.46
CA ALA A 37 7.73 -4.24 -2.78
C ALA A 37 6.93 -4.08 -1.48
N ARG A 38 7.18 -3.02 -0.70
CA ARG A 38 6.41 -2.71 0.52
C ARG A 38 4.95 -2.39 0.23
N VAL A 39 4.69 -1.61 -0.81
CA VAL A 39 3.33 -1.33 -1.28
C VAL A 39 2.62 -2.60 -1.74
N ASP A 40 3.33 -3.48 -2.45
CA ASP A 40 2.78 -4.75 -2.93
C ASP A 40 2.41 -5.71 -1.79
N ALA A 41 3.20 -5.72 -0.70
CA ALA A 41 2.91 -6.47 0.51
C ALA A 41 1.71 -5.87 1.29
N ALA A 42 1.66 -4.55 1.45
CA ALA A 42 0.53 -3.90 2.13
C ALA A 42 -0.79 -4.09 1.37
N LEU A 43 -0.76 -4.06 0.04
CA LEU A 43 -1.94 -4.35 -0.79
C LEU A 43 -2.39 -5.81 -0.68
N GLU A 44 -1.44 -6.73 -0.51
CA GLU A 44 -1.75 -8.14 -0.23
C GLU A 44 -2.42 -8.31 1.13
N HIS A 45 -1.91 -7.65 2.18
CA HIS A 45 -2.55 -7.66 3.49
C HIS A 45 -3.98 -7.09 3.43
N LEU A 46 -4.20 -6.01 2.68
CA LEU A 46 -5.53 -5.44 2.44
C LEU A 46 -6.49 -6.46 1.81
N LEU A 47 -6.03 -7.19 0.79
CA LEU A 47 -6.83 -8.23 0.13
C LEU A 47 -7.09 -9.42 1.06
N GLN A 48 -6.09 -9.87 1.81
CA GLN A 48 -6.22 -10.94 2.78
C GLN A 48 -7.24 -10.60 3.88
N ALA A 49 -7.30 -9.34 4.31
CA ALA A 49 -8.24 -8.88 5.34
C ALA A 49 -9.72 -9.03 4.96
N VAL A 50 -10.04 -9.01 3.65
CA VAL A 50 -11.41 -9.22 3.15
C VAL A 50 -11.68 -10.64 2.66
N MET A 51 -10.66 -11.48 2.58
CA MET A 51 -10.80 -12.87 2.17
C MET A 51 -11.13 -13.76 3.37
N THR A 52 -11.88 -14.83 3.12
CA THR A 52 -11.98 -15.92 4.10
C THR A 52 -10.56 -16.44 4.40
N PRO A 53 -10.17 -16.60 5.68
CA PRO A 53 -8.84 -17.08 6.02
C PRO A 53 -8.50 -18.37 5.28
N GLY A 54 -7.35 -18.36 4.60
CA GLY A 54 -6.84 -19.53 3.91
C GLY A 54 -6.49 -20.67 4.86
N PRO A 55 -6.26 -21.89 4.34
CA PRO A 55 -5.82 -23.02 5.15
C PRO A 55 -4.48 -22.71 5.86
N LEU A 56 -4.30 -23.24 7.07
CA LEU A 56 -3.14 -23.02 7.97
C LEU A 56 -1.73 -23.23 7.34
N LYS A 57 -1.63 -23.87 6.16
CA LYS A 57 -0.36 -24.19 5.46
C LYS A 57 -0.08 -23.31 4.25
N GLY A 58 -0.24 -21.99 4.42
CA GLY A 58 0.17 -20.98 3.46
C GLY A 58 -0.84 -20.78 2.34
N ASP A 59 -1.36 -19.56 2.24
CA ASP A 59 -2.20 -19.16 1.14
C ASP A 59 -1.35 -19.01 -0.13
N GLY A 60 -1.42 -20.02 -1.00
CA GLY A 60 -0.69 -20.01 -2.26
C GLY A 60 -1.20 -18.97 -3.26
N LEU A 61 -2.32 -18.28 -3.02
CA LEU A 61 -2.96 -17.37 -3.97
C LEU A 61 -2.05 -16.22 -4.42
N PHE A 62 -1.17 -15.77 -3.53
CA PHE A 62 -0.28 -14.62 -3.71
C PHE A 62 1.15 -14.98 -4.10
N LEU A 63 1.48 -16.27 -4.20
CA LEU A 63 2.81 -16.68 -4.65
C LEU A 63 3.06 -16.22 -6.10
N PRO A 64 4.33 -16.05 -6.52
CA PRO A 64 4.67 -15.80 -7.91
C PRO A 64 3.99 -16.82 -8.85
N ASP A 65 3.57 -16.35 -10.03
CA ASP A 65 2.86 -17.13 -11.05
C ASP A 65 1.47 -17.67 -10.66
N ARG A 66 0.91 -17.19 -9.53
CA ARG A 66 -0.46 -17.48 -9.09
C ARG A 66 -1.41 -16.34 -9.44
N PRO A 67 -2.75 -16.53 -9.34
CA PRO A 67 -3.72 -15.54 -9.79
C PRO A 67 -3.52 -14.14 -9.21
N LEU A 68 -3.10 -14.03 -7.94
CA LEU A 68 -2.79 -12.75 -7.28
C LEU A 68 -1.29 -12.56 -7.01
N GLY A 69 -0.43 -13.30 -7.73
CA GLY A 69 1.03 -13.23 -7.60
C GLY A 69 1.67 -11.97 -8.20
N SER A 70 0.90 -11.13 -8.89
CA SER A 70 1.41 -9.89 -9.47
C SER A 70 0.72 -8.66 -8.86
N LEU A 71 1.51 -7.60 -8.64
CA LEU A 71 0.98 -6.28 -8.21
C LEU A 71 -0.18 -5.80 -9.09
N GLY A 72 -0.11 -6.02 -10.41
CA GLY A 72 -1.18 -5.64 -11.33
C GLY A 72 -2.50 -6.37 -11.06
N ALA A 73 -2.44 -7.68 -10.79
CA ALA A 73 -3.62 -8.47 -10.44
C ALA A 73 -4.21 -8.04 -9.09
N LYS A 74 -3.36 -7.78 -8.10
CA LYS A 74 -3.78 -7.27 -6.78
C LYS A 74 -4.48 -5.90 -6.89
N VAL A 75 -3.90 -4.96 -7.65
CA VAL A 75 -4.49 -3.63 -7.89
C VAL A 75 -5.86 -3.75 -8.56
N ALA A 76 -5.96 -4.55 -9.61
CA ALA A 76 -7.22 -4.76 -10.32
C ALA A 76 -8.30 -5.36 -9.41
N LEU A 77 -7.95 -6.35 -8.58
CA LEU A 77 -8.90 -6.95 -7.65
C LEU A 77 -9.33 -5.95 -6.57
N ALA A 78 -8.39 -5.23 -5.95
CA ALA A 78 -8.68 -4.26 -4.90
C ALA A 78 -9.62 -3.14 -5.39
N SER A 79 -9.38 -2.62 -6.59
CA SER A 79 -10.26 -1.63 -7.25
C SER A 79 -11.66 -2.19 -7.49
N ARG A 80 -11.75 -3.42 -8.02
CA ARG A 80 -13.06 -4.06 -8.32
C ARG A 80 -13.86 -4.42 -7.08
N LEU A 81 -13.19 -4.60 -5.94
CA LEU A 81 -13.81 -4.79 -4.62
C LEU A 81 -14.13 -3.47 -3.91
N GLY A 82 -13.74 -2.32 -4.48
CA GLY A 82 -13.97 -1.00 -3.88
C GLY A 82 -13.09 -0.72 -2.65
N LEU A 83 -11.96 -1.41 -2.51
CA LEU A 83 -11.04 -1.23 -1.38
C LEU A 83 -10.09 -0.05 -1.58
N ILE A 84 -9.92 0.38 -2.83
CA ILE A 84 -9.12 1.54 -3.23
C ILE A 84 -9.94 2.37 -4.23
N ASP A 85 -9.72 3.67 -4.24
CA ASP A 85 -10.33 4.59 -5.20
C ASP A 85 -9.47 4.75 -6.47
N ALA A 86 -10.00 5.48 -7.46
CA ALA A 86 -9.33 5.67 -8.73
C ALA A 86 -7.96 6.39 -8.62
N PRO A 87 -7.80 7.44 -7.78
CA PRO A 87 -6.49 8.04 -7.53
C PRO A 87 -5.45 7.04 -7.01
N VAL A 88 -5.81 6.23 -6.01
CA VAL A 88 -4.91 5.19 -5.48
C VAL A 88 -4.61 4.12 -6.52
N GLU A 89 -5.60 3.66 -7.29
CA GLU A 89 -5.38 2.71 -8.39
C GLU A 89 -4.38 3.24 -9.43
N GLN A 90 -4.51 4.52 -9.82
CA GLN A 90 -3.59 5.19 -10.74
C GLN A 90 -2.17 5.28 -10.16
N ALA A 91 -2.05 5.60 -8.87
CA ALA A 91 -0.77 5.65 -8.17
C ALA A 91 -0.07 4.28 -8.17
N LEU A 92 -0.77 3.22 -7.74
CA LEU A 92 -0.24 1.85 -7.69
C LEU A 92 0.15 1.33 -9.08
N SER A 93 -0.68 1.62 -10.10
CA SER A 93 -0.38 1.28 -11.49
C SER A 93 0.86 2.00 -12.02
N THR A 94 1.09 3.24 -11.60
CA THR A 94 2.29 4.02 -11.94
C THR A 94 3.53 3.47 -11.24
N LEU A 95 3.43 3.14 -9.96
CA LEU A 95 4.51 2.49 -9.20
C LEU A 95 4.92 1.14 -9.82
N ARG A 96 3.95 0.35 -10.29
CA ARG A 96 4.25 -0.90 -11.03
C ARG A 96 5.09 -0.63 -12.29
N ARG A 97 4.71 0.37 -13.09
CA ARG A 97 5.47 0.76 -14.30
C ARG A 97 6.86 1.29 -13.95
N LEU A 98 6.96 2.08 -12.87
CA LEU A 98 8.20 2.62 -12.37
C LEU A 98 9.16 1.50 -11.95
N ARG A 99 8.70 0.55 -11.11
CA ARG A 99 9.48 -0.63 -10.72
C ARG A 99 9.99 -1.40 -11.93
N ASN A 100 9.13 -1.65 -12.92
CA ASN A 100 9.53 -2.39 -14.11
C ASN A 100 10.62 -1.65 -14.91
N ALA A 101 10.53 -0.33 -15.05
CA ALA A 101 11.58 0.47 -15.68
C ALA A 101 12.91 0.35 -14.91
N PHE A 102 12.88 0.53 -13.59
CA PHE A 102 14.07 0.40 -12.75
C PHE A 102 14.63 -1.03 -12.70
N ALA A 103 13.79 -2.05 -12.87
CA ALA A 103 14.22 -3.44 -12.90
C ALA A 103 14.91 -3.82 -14.22
N HIS A 104 14.44 -3.29 -15.35
CA HIS A 104 14.88 -3.69 -16.70
C HIS A 104 15.95 -2.79 -17.33
N THR A 105 16.22 -1.60 -16.79
CA THR A 105 17.29 -0.72 -17.30
C THR A 105 18.64 -1.15 -16.73
N ALA A 106 19.62 -1.42 -17.61
CA ALA A 106 21.01 -1.72 -17.23
C ALA A 106 21.81 -0.44 -16.86
N GLU A 107 21.37 0.72 -17.34
CA GLU A 107 21.86 2.05 -16.98
C GLU A 107 21.18 2.60 -15.71
N SER A 108 21.80 3.62 -15.09
CA SER A 108 21.35 4.25 -13.85
C SER A 108 20.04 5.05 -14.03
N ALA A 109 18.89 4.38 -14.03
CA ALA A 109 17.57 5.03 -14.01
C ALA A 109 17.41 5.94 -12.78
N SER A 110 16.81 7.12 -12.97
CA SER A 110 16.66 8.15 -11.94
C SER A 110 15.21 8.59 -11.78
N LEU A 111 14.78 8.85 -10.54
CA LEU A 111 13.44 9.39 -10.28
C LEU A 111 13.25 10.79 -10.89
N SER A 112 14.35 11.51 -11.09
CA SER A 112 14.39 12.84 -11.69
C SER A 112 14.31 12.81 -13.22
N ASP A 113 14.39 11.64 -13.87
CA ASP A 113 14.25 11.54 -15.32
C ASP A 113 12.86 12.01 -15.74
N PRO A 114 12.71 12.83 -16.80
CA PRO A 114 11.42 13.40 -17.22
C PRO A 114 10.31 12.36 -17.43
N VAL A 115 10.67 11.16 -17.89
CA VAL A 115 9.72 10.05 -18.11
C VAL A 115 9.12 9.52 -16.80
N HIS A 116 9.84 9.64 -15.69
CA HIS A 116 9.43 9.18 -14.37
C HIS A 116 8.78 10.32 -13.58
N SER A 117 9.42 11.48 -13.53
CA SER A 117 8.92 12.64 -12.79
C SER A 117 7.58 13.16 -13.31
N ALA A 118 7.37 13.22 -14.63
CA ALA A 118 6.10 13.67 -15.21
C ALA A 118 4.93 12.73 -14.82
N ARG A 119 5.17 11.43 -14.71
CA ARG A 119 4.15 10.45 -14.30
C ARG A 119 3.81 10.52 -12.82
N LEU A 120 4.77 10.96 -12.00
CA LEU A 120 4.62 11.05 -10.55
C LEU A 120 4.07 12.42 -10.11
N ALA A 121 4.15 13.45 -10.95
CA ALA A 121 3.74 14.81 -10.61
C ALA A 121 2.28 14.93 -10.15
N GLU A 122 1.35 14.28 -10.86
CA GLU A 122 -0.07 14.26 -10.48
C GLU A 122 -0.28 13.54 -9.13
N ILE A 123 0.33 12.37 -8.99
CA ILE A 123 0.25 11.54 -7.77
C ILE A 123 0.82 12.30 -6.56
N TYR A 124 1.93 13.00 -6.73
CA TYR A 124 2.52 13.79 -5.65
C TYR A 124 1.67 15.00 -5.27
N THR A 125 0.91 15.56 -6.21
CA THR A 125 -0.02 16.67 -5.91
C THR A 125 -1.11 16.19 -4.96
N GLU A 126 -1.68 15.01 -5.21
CA GLU A 126 -2.69 14.41 -4.34
C GLU A 126 -2.10 13.95 -3.01
N ALA A 127 -0.94 13.29 -3.03
CA ALA A 127 -0.29 12.79 -1.83
C ALA A 127 0.10 13.91 -0.85
N ARG A 128 0.48 15.10 -1.35
CA ARG A 128 0.79 16.27 -0.53
C ARG A 128 -0.41 16.85 0.23
N ALA A 129 -1.63 16.61 -0.25
CA ALA A 129 -2.84 16.99 0.47
C ALA A 129 -3.11 16.09 1.70
N ASN A 130 -2.38 14.97 1.84
CA ASN A 130 -2.55 14.05 2.95
C ASN A 130 -2.01 14.63 4.26
N SER A 131 -2.75 14.46 5.36
CA SER A 131 -2.38 14.98 6.69
C SER A 131 -1.09 14.38 7.26
N LEU A 132 -0.67 13.20 6.79
CA LEU A 132 0.60 12.58 7.19
C LEU A 132 1.80 13.17 6.45
N TRP A 133 1.61 13.86 5.32
CA TRP A 133 2.72 14.34 4.49
C TRP A 133 3.66 15.28 5.25
N ALA A 134 3.14 16.41 5.75
CA ALA A 134 3.94 17.43 6.40
C ALA A 134 4.65 16.94 7.69
N PRO A 135 4.00 16.17 8.59
CA PRO A 135 4.68 15.57 9.73
C PRO A 135 5.83 14.64 9.33
N LEU A 136 5.61 13.77 8.32
CA LEU A 136 6.64 12.84 7.85
C LEU A 136 7.80 13.57 7.17
N GLU A 137 7.50 14.60 6.38
CA GLU A 137 8.52 15.44 5.74
C GLU A 137 9.41 16.11 6.79
N SER A 138 8.82 16.64 7.87
CA SER A 138 9.59 17.20 8.99
C SER A 138 10.49 16.16 9.64
N VAL A 139 10.01 14.91 9.81
CA VAL A 139 10.84 13.84 10.37
C VAL A 139 12.00 13.49 9.44
N LEU A 140 11.74 13.35 8.13
CA LEU A 140 12.80 13.04 7.16
C LEU A 140 13.88 14.13 7.13
N ASN A 141 13.48 15.41 7.15
CA ASN A 141 14.41 16.53 7.16
C ASN A 141 15.23 16.61 8.46
N ALA A 142 14.69 16.16 9.59
CA ALA A 142 15.42 16.09 10.86
C ALA A 142 16.43 14.94 10.91
N GLN A 143 16.39 14.00 9.96
CA GLN A 143 17.17 12.76 9.96
C GLN A 143 18.26 12.74 8.87
N GLU A 144 18.69 13.92 8.40
CA GLU A 144 19.77 14.03 7.42
C GLU A 144 21.05 13.33 7.93
N PRO A 145 21.51 12.24 7.28
CA PRO A 145 22.68 11.52 7.75
C PRO A 145 23.92 12.40 7.54
N ALA A 146 24.63 12.71 8.63
CA ALA A 146 25.82 13.56 8.62
C ALA A 146 26.94 13.10 7.64
N HIS A 147 26.89 11.85 7.14
CA HIS A 147 27.94 11.23 6.34
C HIS A 147 27.55 10.97 4.87
N GLN A 148 26.30 11.19 4.47
CA GLN A 148 25.81 10.76 3.15
C GLN A 148 25.23 11.90 2.28
N GLY A 149 25.40 13.16 2.70
CA GLY A 149 24.88 14.33 1.98
C GLY A 149 23.35 14.43 1.99
N PRO A 150 22.80 15.54 1.46
CA PRO A 150 21.36 15.77 1.44
C PRO A 150 20.65 14.72 0.58
N LEU A 151 19.45 14.34 1.00
CA LEU A 151 18.59 13.45 0.24
C LEU A 151 18.13 14.15 -1.05
N ASP A 152 18.22 13.44 -2.18
CA ASP A 152 17.66 13.90 -3.45
C ASP A 152 16.17 14.23 -3.29
N PRO A 153 15.70 15.44 -3.68
CA PRO A 153 14.28 15.81 -3.55
C PRO A 153 13.31 14.81 -4.19
N ALA A 154 13.66 14.24 -5.35
CA ALA A 154 12.80 13.26 -6.01
C ALA A 154 12.69 11.96 -5.21
N LEU A 155 13.78 11.52 -4.59
CA LEU A 155 13.78 10.39 -3.66
C LEU A 155 13.00 10.70 -2.37
N ARG A 156 13.09 11.92 -1.84
CA ARG A 156 12.30 12.36 -0.67
C ARG A 156 10.81 12.23 -0.93
N ASP A 157 10.33 12.84 -2.03
CA ASP A 157 8.92 12.78 -2.42
C ASP A 157 8.45 11.33 -2.62
N TYR A 158 9.29 10.51 -3.23
CA TYR A 158 9.02 9.10 -3.42
C TYR A 158 8.87 8.34 -2.09
N ILE A 159 9.78 8.55 -1.14
CA ILE A 159 9.72 7.92 0.19
C ILE A 159 8.44 8.33 0.94
N LEU A 160 8.06 9.61 0.86
CA LEU A 160 6.83 10.11 1.46
C LEU A 160 5.59 9.47 0.83
N LEU A 161 5.53 9.41 -0.50
CA LEU A 161 4.44 8.75 -1.23
C LEU A 161 4.30 7.27 -0.82
N ILE A 162 5.40 6.51 -0.85
CA ILE A 162 5.40 5.09 -0.45
C ILE A 162 4.92 4.93 1.00
N THR A 163 5.43 5.77 1.90
CA THR A 163 5.07 5.76 3.31
C THR A 163 3.57 5.99 3.51
N VAL A 164 3.01 7.01 2.87
CA VAL A 164 1.58 7.33 2.96
C VAL A 164 0.76 6.15 2.44
N LEU A 165 1.07 5.63 1.26
CA LEU A 165 0.34 4.50 0.68
C LEU A 165 0.37 3.27 1.59
N VAL A 166 1.54 2.86 2.07
CA VAL A 166 1.66 1.68 2.95
C VAL A 166 0.90 1.90 4.25
N ALA A 167 1.03 3.07 4.88
CA ALA A 167 0.35 3.36 6.15
C ALA A 167 -1.18 3.27 6.03
N PHE A 168 -1.76 3.81 4.95
CA PHE A 168 -3.20 3.76 4.74
C PHE A 168 -3.70 2.39 4.28
N LEU A 169 -2.94 1.66 3.45
CA LEU A 169 -3.28 0.28 3.08
C LEU A 169 -3.33 -0.63 4.32
N GLU A 170 -2.32 -0.54 5.20
CA GLU A 170 -2.28 -1.31 6.45
C GLU A 170 -3.38 -0.88 7.43
N ALA A 171 -3.61 0.43 7.58
CA ALA A 171 -4.67 0.93 8.46
C ALA A 171 -6.06 0.52 7.96
N ALA A 172 -6.28 0.46 6.65
CA ALA A 172 -7.51 -0.07 6.06
C ALA A 172 -7.62 -1.58 6.29
N ALA A 173 -6.54 -2.34 6.08
CA ALA A 173 -6.53 -3.79 6.32
C ALA A 173 -6.91 -4.14 7.77
N GLN A 174 -6.44 -3.37 8.75
CA GLN A 174 -6.77 -3.56 10.17
C GLN A 174 -8.24 -3.30 10.53
N GLN A 175 -8.95 -2.54 9.70
CA GLN A 175 -10.36 -2.18 9.89
C GLN A 175 -11.32 -3.11 9.13
N LEU A 176 -10.81 -3.86 8.17
CA LEU A 176 -11.61 -4.74 7.34
C LEU A 176 -11.86 -6.08 8.04
N GLN A 177 -12.94 -6.72 7.63
CA GLN A 177 -13.28 -8.09 8.02
C GLN A 177 -13.53 -8.92 6.76
N PRO A 178 -13.37 -10.25 6.85
CA PRO A 178 -13.67 -11.15 5.75
C PRO A 178 -15.07 -10.91 5.18
N TYR A 179 -15.16 -10.82 3.86
CA TYR A 179 -16.42 -10.63 3.16
C TYR A 179 -17.37 -11.81 3.41
N ARG A 180 -18.58 -11.50 3.90
CA ARG A 180 -19.65 -12.48 4.10
C ARG A 180 -20.69 -12.32 2.98
N PRO A 181 -20.70 -13.20 1.97
CA PRO A 181 -21.71 -13.11 0.92
C PRO A 181 -23.11 -13.36 1.49
N PRO A 182 -24.16 -12.71 0.96
CA PRO A 182 -25.54 -12.88 1.45
C PRO A 182 -26.07 -14.29 1.19
N VAL A 183 -25.50 -14.99 0.21
CA VAL A 183 -25.80 -16.37 -0.12
C VAL A 183 -24.53 -17.13 -0.47
N VAL A 184 -24.51 -18.42 -0.16
CA VAL A 184 -23.44 -19.34 -0.55
C VAL A 184 -24.01 -20.48 -1.38
N MET A 185 -23.24 -20.94 -2.36
CA MET A 185 -23.61 -22.11 -3.14
C MET A 185 -23.19 -23.37 -2.39
N GLY A 186 -24.14 -24.28 -2.17
CA GLY A 186 -23.89 -25.62 -1.64
C GLY A 186 -24.46 -26.69 -2.57
N PHE A 187 -24.04 -27.95 -2.38
CA PHE A 187 -24.55 -29.07 -3.18
C PHE A 187 -26.06 -29.29 -3.07
N ALA A 188 -26.67 -28.88 -1.96
CA ALA A 188 -28.11 -28.96 -1.74
C ALA A 188 -28.90 -27.77 -2.31
N GLY A 189 -28.22 -26.72 -2.81
CA GLY A 189 -28.84 -25.50 -3.32
C GLY A 189 -28.13 -24.22 -2.88
N VAL A 190 -28.79 -23.08 -3.07
CA VAL A 190 -28.32 -21.77 -2.59
C VAL A 190 -28.74 -21.58 -1.14
N LEU A 191 -27.75 -21.43 -0.24
CA LEU A 191 -27.97 -21.26 1.19
C LEU A 191 -27.83 -19.79 1.56
N ALA A 192 -28.55 -19.33 2.57
CA ALA A 192 -28.29 -18.02 3.18
C ALA A 192 -26.89 -18.03 3.80
N GLY A 193 -26.13 -16.95 3.63
CA GLY A 193 -24.89 -16.76 4.38
C GLY A 193 -25.21 -16.47 5.85
N ASP A 194 -24.41 -17.00 6.79
CA ASP A 194 -24.57 -16.77 8.23
C ASP A 194 -24.58 -15.27 8.55
N ARG A 195 -25.78 -14.70 8.63
CA ARG A 195 -26.04 -13.41 9.26
C ARG A 195 -26.21 -13.68 10.73
N GLU A 196 -25.13 -13.57 11.49
CA GLU A 196 -25.29 -13.31 12.92
C GLU A 196 -25.97 -11.95 13.02
N ASP A 197 -27.26 -12.00 13.35
CA ASP A 197 -28.06 -10.82 13.67
C ASP A 197 -27.25 -9.97 14.65
N ARG A 198 -27.03 -8.72 14.26
CA ARG A 198 -26.67 -7.67 15.19
C ARG A 198 -27.81 -7.59 16.19
N VAL A 199 -27.66 -8.27 17.32
CA VAL A 199 -28.47 -8.04 18.50
C VAL A 199 -28.22 -6.58 18.87
N ASP A 200 -29.20 -5.73 18.58
CA ASP A 200 -29.25 -4.36 19.06
C ASP A 200 -29.20 -4.36 20.59
N ASP A 201 -28.20 -3.68 21.15
CA ASP A 201 -28.12 -3.26 22.56
C ASP A 201 -27.36 -1.92 22.71
#